data_AF-A0A519QSB7-F1
#
_entry.id   AF-A0A519QSB7-F1
#
_cell.length_a   1.000
_cell.length_b   1.000
_cell.length_c   1.000
_cell.angle_alpha   90.00
_cell.angle_beta   90.00
_cell.angle_gamma   90.00
#
_symmetry.space_group_name_H-M   'P 1'
#
loop_
_entity.id
_entity.type
_entity.pdbx_description
1 polymer ?
#
loop_
_entity_poly.entity_id
_entity_poly.type
_entity_poly.pdbx_seq_one_letter_code
_entity_poly.pdbx_strand_id
1 'polypeptide(L)'
;LTNILKNKEFVVNMVTEELAEKMNSTAHPLQPHESEFEFADVQAKKSTKVKPPLVAESPVSMECVLVHHYNLEQHKNGGSTIIIGRVVHFHVKDNVLLGNFHVNLDNYKPISRLAGSNYAKLGSLFTIKRPQ
;
A
#
# COMPACT_ATOMS: atom_id res chain seq x y z
N LEU A 1 0.94 6.19 -12.15
CA LEU A 1 2.16 7.02 -12.36
C LEU A 1 1.83 8.50 -12.54
N THR A 2 0.98 8.87 -13.51
CA THR A 2 0.63 10.27 -13.84
C THR A 2 0.28 11.13 -12.62
N ASN A 3 -0.60 10.64 -11.74
CA ASN A 3 -1.02 11.37 -10.54
C ASN A 3 0.15 11.65 -9.58
N ILE A 4 1.04 10.68 -9.36
CA ILE A 4 2.21 10.83 -8.49
C ILE A 4 3.17 11.88 -9.06
N LEU A 5 3.43 11.84 -10.38
CA LEU A 5 4.33 12.79 -11.02
C LEU A 5 3.78 14.21 -11.03
N LYS A 6 2.46 14.37 -11.16
CA LYS A 6 1.78 15.67 -11.12
C LYS A 6 1.71 16.24 -9.70
N ASN A 7 1.29 15.43 -8.73
CA ASN A 7 1.01 15.90 -7.37
C ASN A 7 2.24 15.88 -6.46
N LYS A 8 3.28 15.11 -6.81
CA LYS A 8 4.46 14.85 -5.97
C LYS A 8 4.14 14.19 -4.63
N GLU A 9 2.97 13.59 -4.52
CA GLU A 9 2.40 13.05 -3.29
C GLU A 9 1.65 11.75 -3.60
N PHE A 10 1.66 10.81 -2.65
CA PHE A 10 0.91 9.56 -2.73
C PHE A 10 0.74 8.94 -1.35
N VAL A 11 -0.18 7.98 -1.23
CA VAL A 11 -0.35 7.18 -0.01
C VAL A 11 -0.09 5.72 -0.35
N VAL A 12 0.67 5.04 0.51
CA VAL A 12 0.84 3.58 0.48
C VAL A 12 -0.04 2.98 1.57
N ASN A 13 -1.06 2.22 1.16
CA ASN A 13 -1.96 1.54 2.06
C ASN A 13 -1.56 0.07 2.17
N MET A 14 -1.45 -0.43 3.39
CA MET A 14 -1.16 -1.83 3.64
C MET A 14 -2.44 -2.65 3.53
N VAL A 15 -2.33 -3.85 2.94
CA VAL A 15 -3.49 -4.70 2.65
C VAL A 15 -3.53 -5.89 3.60
N THR A 16 -4.73 -6.21 4.08
CA THR A 16 -5.00 -7.37 4.95
C THR A 16 -5.72 -8.47 4.19
N GLU A 17 -5.85 -9.64 4.79
CA GLU A 17 -6.67 -10.73 4.24
C GLU A 17 -8.10 -10.29 3.89
N GLU A 18 -8.73 -9.51 4.77
CA GLU A 18 -10.12 -9.02 4.58
C GLU A 18 -10.24 -8.00 3.44
N LEU A 19 -9.16 -7.27 3.13
CA LEU A 19 -9.13 -6.30 2.04
C LEU A 19 -8.60 -6.87 0.73
N ALA A 20 -8.18 -8.14 0.70
CA ALA A 20 -7.51 -8.74 -0.45
C ALA A 20 -8.39 -8.70 -1.72
N GLU A 21 -9.66 -9.06 -1.61
CA GLU A 21 -10.57 -9.09 -2.76
C GLU A 21 -10.86 -7.68 -3.28
N LYS A 22 -11.12 -6.72 -2.38
CA LYS A 22 -11.33 -5.31 -2.74
C LYS A 22 -10.08 -4.68 -3.36
N MET A 23 -8.89 -4.97 -2.83
CA MET A 23 -7.63 -4.54 -3.44
C MET A 23 -7.44 -5.18 -4.82
N ASN A 24 -7.82 -6.46 -5.01
CA ASN A 24 -7.67 -7.10 -6.30
C ASN A 24 -8.65 -6.53 -7.34
N SER A 25 -9.85 -6.11 -6.93
CA SER A 25 -10.81 -5.46 -7.84
C SER A 25 -10.32 -4.10 -8.35
N THR A 26 -9.51 -3.35 -7.59
CA THR A 26 -8.89 -2.10 -8.09
C THR A 26 -7.89 -2.32 -9.23
N ALA A 27 -7.52 -3.57 -9.55
CA ALA A 27 -6.69 -3.87 -10.71
C ALA A 27 -7.49 -3.91 -12.03
N HIS A 28 -8.82 -3.74 -11.97
CA HIS A 28 -9.66 -3.62 -13.16
C HIS A 28 -9.28 -2.38 -13.97
N PRO A 29 -9.17 -2.47 -15.31
CA PRO A 29 -8.74 -1.35 -16.15
C PRO A 29 -9.87 -0.34 -16.35
N LEU A 30 -10.06 0.53 -15.35
CA LEU A 30 -11.00 1.64 -15.42
C LEU A 30 -10.48 2.77 -16.31
N GLN A 31 -11.39 3.65 -16.73
CA GLN A 31 -11.03 4.88 -17.44
C GLN A 31 -10.28 5.85 -16.50
N PRO A 32 -9.43 6.75 -17.04
CA PRO A 32 -8.60 7.63 -16.22
C PRO A 32 -9.34 8.58 -15.25
N HIS A 33 -10.65 8.74 -15.41
CA HIS A 33 -11.51 9.61 -14.60
C HIS A 33 -12.43 8.84 -13.66
N GLU A 34 -12.49 7.51 -13.78
CA GLU A 34 -13.26 6.65 -12.89
C GLU A 34 -12.43 6.35 -11.64
N SER A 35 -13.08 6.29 -10.47
CA SER A 35 -12.40 6.04 -9.22
C SER A 35 -12.45 4.57 -8.83
N GLU A 36 -11.29 3.96 -8.60
CA GLU A 36 -11.20 2.62 -8.03
C GLU A 36 -11.79 2.55 -6.61
N PHE A 37 -11.84 3.67 -5.87
CA PHE A 37 -12.48 3.70 -4.55
C PHE A 37 -13.97 3.37 -4.65
N GLU A 38 -14.67 4.00 -5.60
CA GLU A 38 -16.10 3.78 -5.84
C GLU A 38 -16.34 2.39 -6.43
N PHE A 39 -15.52 1.98 -7.40
CA PHE A 39 -15.66 0.68 -8.07
C PHE A 39 -15.43 -0.51 -7.12
N ALA A 40 -14.42 -0.43 -6.25
CA ALA A 40 -14.06 -1.51 -5.33
C ALA A 40 -14.79 -1.45 -3.99
N ASP A 41 -15.72 -0.49 -3.81
CA ASP A 41 -16.42 -0.24 -2.55
C ASP A 41 -15.45 -0.08 -1.37
N VAL A 42 -14.42 0.76 -1.52
CA VAL A 42 -13.48 1.09 -0.44
C VAL A 42 -13.59 2.56 -0.07
N GLN A 43 -13.61 2.87 1.22
CA GLN A 43 -13.83 4.23 1.67
C GLN A 43 -12.55 5.07 1.59
N ALA A 44 -12.63 6.19 0.87
CA ALA A 44 -11.60 7.21 0.88
C ALA A 44 -11.64 8.01 2.18
N LYS A 45 -10.51 8.09 2.89
CA LYS A 45 -10.31 8.95 4.05
C LYS A 45 -9.31 10.05 3.73
N LYS A 46 -9.59 11.26 4.21
CA LYS A 46 -8.69 12.41 4.02
C LYS A 46 -7.36 12.19 4.74
N SER A 47 -6.27 12.47 4.04
CA SER A 47 -4.90 12.49 4.56
C SER A 47 -4.61 13.74 5.40
N THR A 48 -3.63 13.66 6.31
CA THR A 48 -3.25 14.71 7.25
C THR A 48 -2.22 15.68 6.64
N LYS A 49 -1.25 15.18 5.88
CA LYS A 49 -0.08 15.90 5.36
C LYS A 49 -0.01 15.97 3.84
N VAL A 50 -0.66 15.05 3.12
CA VAL A 50 -0.70 15.01 1.65
C VAL A 50 -2.12 15.18 1.09
N LYS A 51 -2.25 15.50 -0.20
CA LYS A 51 -3.55 15.66 -0.88
C LYS A 51 -4.25 14.34 -1.23
N PRO A 52 -3.57 13.28 -1.72
CA PRO A 52 -4.25 12.04 -2.07
C PRO A 52 -4.88 11.38 -0.84
N PRO A 53 -6.10 10.83 -0.95
CA PRO A 53 -6.75 10.14 0.15
C PRO A 53 -6.07 8.80 0.47
N LEU A 54 -6.32 8.30 1.67
CA LEU A 54 -5.95 6.96 2.13
C LEU A 54 -7.17 6.04 2.16
N VAL A 55 -6.95 4.72 2.23
CA VAL A 55 -8.03 3.72 2.35
C VAL A 55 -8.40 3.60 3.82
N ALA A 56 -9.63 3.97 4.19
CA ALA A 56 -10.07 4.06 5.59
C ALA A 56 -9.97 2.71 6.33
N GLU A 57 -10.21 1.63 5.61
CA GLU A 57 -10.18 0.28 6.12
C GLU A 57 -8.76 -0.24 6.33
N SER A 58 -7.76 0.35 5.67
CA SER A 58 -6.36 -0.06 5.81
C SER A 58 -5.88 0.10 7.26
N PRO A 59 -5.21 -0.92 7.84
CA PRO A 59 -4.73 -0.85 9.21
C PRO A 59 -3.48 0.03 9.36
N VAL A 60 -2.72 0.18 8.28
CA VAL A 60 -1.50 0.99 8.21
C VAL A 60 -1.48 1.73 6.88
N SER A 61 -1.39 3.06 6.93
CA SER A 61 -1.21 3.89 5.75
C SER A 61 -0.03 4.83 5.93
N MET A 62 0.76 4.98 4.88
CA MET A 62 1.93 5.86 4.84
C MET A 62 1.67 6.99 3.86
N GLU A 63 1.61 8.21 4.37
CA GLU A 63 1.58 9.40 3.51
C GLU A 63 3.01 9.72 3.05
N CYS A 64 3.19 9.85 1.74
CA CYS A 64 4.50 9.95 1.10
C CYS A 64 4.60 11.18 0.21
N VAL A 65 5.74 11.85 0.25
CA VAL A 65 6.15 12.86 -0.72
C VAL A 65 7.19 12.25 -1.66
N LEU A 66 7.02 12.44 -2.97
CA LEU A 66 7.93 11.96 -3.99
C LEU A 66 9.31 12.60 -3.83
N VAL A 67 10.35 11.76 -3.75
CA VAL A 67 11.75 12.20 -3.71
C VAL A 67 12.42 11.95 -5.06
N HIS A 68 12.33 10.72 -5.55
CA HIS A 68 12.90 10.34 -6.85
C HIS A 68 11.95 9.43 -7.63
N HIS A 69 12.10 9.45 -8.95
CA HIS A 69 11.53 8.43 -9.83
C HIS A 69 12.58 8.05 -10.89
N TYR A 70 12.65 6.78 -11.22
CA TYR A 70 13.57 6.25 -12.23
C TYR A 70 12.77 5.39 -13.20
N ASN A 71 12.71 5.82 -14.46
CA ASN A 71 12.16 4.99 -15.52
C ASN A 71 13.21 3.94 -15.90
N LEU A 72 12.80 2.68 -15.89
CA LEU A 72 13.63 1.60 -16.41
C LEU A 72 13.50 1.63 -17.93
N GLU A 73 14.60 1.94 -18.61
CA GLU A 73 14.63 2.11 -20.07
C GLU A 73 14.92 0.78 -20.79
N GLN A 74 14.90 0.81 -22.13
CA GLN A 74 15.28 -0.31 -23.01
C GLN A 74 14.42 -1.59 -22.87
N HIS A 75 13.20 -1.47 -22.37
CA HIS A 75 12.27 -2.60 -22.35
C HIS A 75 11.54 -2.79 -23.69
N LYS A 76 11.55 -4.03 -24.18
CA LYS A 76 10.84 -4.42 -25.41
C LYS A 76 9.35 -4.74 -25.19
N ASN A 77 8.97 -5.14 -23.97
CA ASN A 77 7.64 -5.66 -23.63
C ASN A 77 6.99 -4.92 -22.44
N GLY A 78 7.04 -3.59 -22.44
CA GLY A 78 6.46 -2.76 -21.38
C GLY A 78 7.49 -2.20 -20.40
N GLY A 79 7.26 -0.97 -19.94
CA GLY A 79 8.17 -0.23 -19.06
C GLY A 79 7.78 -0.32 -17.59
N SER A 80 8.72 0.02 -16.71
CA SER A 80 8.50 0.13 -15.26
C SER A 80 9.13 1.41 -14.73
N THR A 81 8.57 1.95 -13.65
CA THR A 81 9.13 3.11 -12.96
C THR A 81 9.31 2.79 -11.50
N ILE A 82 10.53 2.98 -11.00
CA ILE A 82 10.81 2.94 -9.56
C ILE A 82 10.42 4.28 -8.97
N ILE A 83 9.61 4.27 -7.92
CA ILE A 83 9.19 5.45 -7.16
C ILE A 83 9.82 5.40 -5.78
N ILE A 84 10.56 6.45 -5.40
CA ILE A 84 11.12 6.62 -4.06
C ILE A 84 10.38 7.77 -3.38
N GLY A 85 9.63 7.46 -2.34
CA GLY A 85 8.92 8.45 -1.51
C GLY A 85 9.47 8.51 -0.10
N ARG A 86 9.45 9.71 0.49
CA ARG A 86 9.72 9.92 1.91
C ARG A 86 8.41 9.92 2.67
N VAL A 87 8.28 9.04 3.66
CA VAL A 87 7.12 9.01 4.55
C VAL A 87 7.10 10.28 5.39
N VAL A 88 5.97 10.99 5.40
CA VAL A 88 5.73 12.22 6.17
C VAL A 88 4.71 12.04 7.28
N HIS A 89 3.92 10.97 7.23
CA HIS A 89 2.96 10.62 8.27
C HIS A 89 2.62 9.13 8.21
N PHE A 90 2.49 8.50 9.37
CA PHE A 90 1.95 7.14 9.52
C PHE A 90 0.56 7.24 10.13
N HIS A 91 -0.40 6.53 9.54
CA HIS A 91 -1.66 6.17 10.18
C HIS A 91 -1.57 4.71 10.57
N VAL A 92 -1.79 4.40 11.83
CA VAL A 92 -1.78 3.03 12.36
C VAL A 92 -3.00 2.87 13.25
N LYS A 93 -3.83 1.85 13.01
CA LYS A 93 -4.97 1.55 13.90
C LYS A 93 -4.43 1.06 15.25
N ASP A 94 -5.05 1.50 16.34
CA ASP A 94 -4.57 1.18 17.70
C ASP A 94 -4.47 -0.33 17.96
N ASN A 95 -5.39 -1.12 17.38
CA ASN A 95 -5.40 -2.57 17.53
C ASN A 95 -4.24 -3.29 16.81
N VAL A 96 -3.57 -2.64 15.84
CA VAL A 96 -2.42 -3.23 15.13
C VAL A 96 -1.08 -2.74 15.68
N LEU A 97 -1.08 -1.83 16.66
CA LEU A 97 0.13 -1.32 17.29
C LEU A 97 0.27 -1.88 18.71
N LEU A 98 1.37 -2.58 18.96
CA LEU A 98 1.76 -3.02 20.30
C LEU A 98 2.43 -1.86 21.06
N GLY A 99 2.39 -1.90 22.39
CA GLY A 99 2.93 -0.84 23.26
C GLY A 99 4.44 -0.57 23.12
N ASN A 100 5.17 -1.44 22.43
CA ASN A 100 6.59 -1.28 22.09
C ASN A 100 6.82 -0.76 20.65
N PHE A 101 5.79 -0.18 20.03
CA PHE A 101 5.79 0.28 18.63
C PHE A 101 5.99 -0.81 17.58
N HIS A 102 5.78 -2.08 17.95
CA HIS A 102 5.77 -3.18 16.98
C HIS A 102 4.37 -3.42 16.43
N VAL A 103 4.30 -4.00 15.24
CA VAL A 103 3.03 -4.38 14.62
C VAL A 103 2.51 -5.66 15.27
N ASN A 104 1.26 -5.65 15.71
CA ASN A 104 0.53 -6.84 16.13
C ASN A 104 0.12 -7.64 14.88
N LEU A 105 0.86 -8.70 14.58
CA LEU A 105 0.64 -9.52 13.38
C LEU A 105 -0.68 -10.31 13.42
N ASP A 106 -1.16 -10.69 14.61
CA ASP A 106 -2.43 -11.41 14.78
C ASP A 106 -3.64 -10.55 14.34
N ASN A 107 -3.53 -9.23 14.59
CA ASN A 107 -4.54 -8.27 14.18
C ASN A 107 -4.30 -7.70 12.77
N TYR A 108 -3.04 -7.58 12.34
CA TYR A 108 -2.70 -7.02 11.04
C TYR A 108 -3.04 -7.96 9.87
N LYS A 109 -2.79 -9.27 10.01
CA LYS A 109 -3.09 -10.30 8.98
C LYS A 109 -2.70 -9.87 7.55
N PRO A 110 -1.41 -9.57 7.29
CA PRO A 110 -0.96 -9.16 5.96
C PRO A 110 -1.08 -10.27 4.93
N ILE A 111 -1.20 -9.85 3.66
CA ILE A 111 -1.08 -10.74 2.50
C ILE A 111 0.21 -10.45 1.73
N SER A 112 0.62 -11.43 0.93
CA SER A 112 1.70 -11.32 -0.05
C SER A 112 1.22 -11.78 -1.43
N ARG A 113 1.79 -11.21 -2.49
CA ARG A 113 1.51 -11.61 -3.87
C ARG A 113 2.49 -12.70 -4.29
N LEU A 114 1.97 -13.75 -4.93
CA LEU A 114 2.74 -14.87 -5.48
C LEU A 114 2.56 -14.93 -7.02
N ALA A 115 3.09 -16.00 -7.63
CA ALA A 115 2.98 -16.23 -9.07
C ALA A 115 1.52 -16.33 -9.54
N GLY A 116 1.25 -15.73 -10.70
CA GLY A 116 -0.09 -15.66 -11.27
C GLY A 116 -1.05 -14.85 -10.41
N SER A 117 -2.23 -15.40 -10.17
CA SER A 117 -3.29 -14.78 -9.34
C SER A 117 -3.23 -15.21 -7.88
N ASN A 118 -2.16 -15.90 -7.47
CA ASN A 118 -2.07 -16.45 -6.12
C ASN A 118 -1.60 -15.39 -5.11
N TYR A 119 -2.16 -15.47 -3.91
CA TYR A 119 -1.74 -14.72 -2.74
C TYR A 119 -1.48 -15.69 -1.59
N ALA A 120 -0.59 -15.30 -0.68
CA ALA A 120 -0.36 -16.03 0.56
C ALA A 120 -0.68 -15.16 1.77
N LYS A 121 -1.31 -15.78 2.76
CA LYS A 121 -1.47 -15.25 4.12
C LYS A 121 -0.13 -15.27 4.85
N LEU A 122 -0.09 -14.66 6.03
CA LEU A 122 1.06 -14.79 6.92
C LEU A 122 1.29 -16.27 7.29
N GLY A 123 2.49 -16.76 7.01
CA GLY A 123 2.90 -18.13 7.34
C GLY A 123 3.36 -18.28 8.79
N SER A 124 3.92 -19.44 9.12
CA SER A 124 4.46 -19.71 10.45
C SER A 124 5.61 -18.77 10.80
N LEU A 125 5.52 -18.16 11.97
CA LEU A 125 6.54 -17.26 12.51
C LEU A 125 7.59 -18.06 13.29
N PHE A 126 8.84 -17.66 13.13
CA PHE A 126 9.96 -18.10 13.98
C PHE A 126 10.82 -16.87 14.31
N THR A 127 11.48 -16.89 15.46
CA THR A 127 12.28 -15.75 15.94
C THR A 127 13.76 -16.09 15.90
N ILE A 128 14.55 -15.23 15.25
CA ILE A 128 16.02 -15.25 15.33
C ILE A 128 16.45 -13.98 16.06
N LYS A 129 17.18 -14.14 17.17
CA LYS A 129 17.80 -13.00 17.85
C LYS A 129 19.04 -12.56 17.09
N ARG A 130 19.24 -11.25 16.99
CA ARG A 130 20.46 -10.69 16.39
C ARG A 130 21.68 -11.19 17.18
N PRO A 131 22.72 -11.72 16.53
CA PRO A 131 23.98 -12.04 17.19
C PRO A 131 24.53 -10.78 17.87
N GLN A 132 25.07 -10.93 19.09
CA GLN A 132 25.85 -9.88 19.75
C GLN A 132 27.27 -9.83 19.16
#